data_AF-Q4QZ37-F1
#
_entry.id   AF-Q4QZ37-F1
#
_cell.length_a   1.000
_cell.length_b   1.000
_cell.length_c   1.000
_cell.angle_alpha   90.00
_cell.angle_beta   90.00
_cell.angle_gamma   90.00
#
_symmetry.space_group_name_H-M   'P 1'
#
loop_
_entity.id
_entity.type
_entity.pdbx_description
1 polymer ?
#
loop_
_entity_poly.entity_id
_entity_poly.type
_entity_poly.pdbx_seq_one_letter_code
_entity_poly.pdbx_strand_id
1 'polypeptide(L)'
;MKTLTFLLSTVIELYTMALLLRVWMQWARCDFYNPFSQFIVKITQPVVGPLRRVIPAMGPIDSSSLLMAFILSVIKAIVLFMVITFQPIIWISAVLILVKTVGSLIFWVLLVMAIMSWVSRGRSPVEYALIQLTEPLLRPIRSLLPAMGGIDFSPMLLVFCCTC
;
A
#
# COMPACT_ATOMS: atom_id res chain seq x y z
N MET A 1 16.87 -7.71 22.85
CA MET A 1 15.62 -6.92 22.89
C MET A 1 15.35 -6.12 21.61
N LYS A 2 16.31 -5.36 21.05
CA LYS A 2 16.06 -4.52 19.86
C LYS A 2 15.75 -5.28 18.55
N THR A 3 16.27 -6.49 18.37
CA THR A 3 16.00 -7.30 17.17
C THR A 3 14.56 -7.80 17.11
N LEU A 4 13.99 -8.22 18.25
CA LEU A 4 12.61 -8.70 18.32
C LEU A 4 11.62 -7.57 18.03
N THR A 5 11.86 -6.38 18.59
CA THR A 5 11.03 -5.18 18.33
C THR A 5 11.11 -4.74 16.87
N PHE A 6 12.29 -4.89 16.24
CA PHE A 6 12.45 -4.62 14.81
C PHE A 6 11.64 -5.61 13.97
N LEU A 7 11.81 -6.93 14.18
CA LEU A 7 11.07 -7.96 13.45
C LEU A 7 9.56 -7.78 13.58
N LEU A 8 9.07 -7.57 14.81
CA LEU A 8 7.65 -7.32 15.06
C LEU A 8 7.16 -6.07 14.31
N SER A 9 7.93 -4.97 14.36
CA SER A 9 7.60 -3.73 13.66
C SER A 9 7.55 -3.92 12.14
N THR A 10 8.45 -4.72 11.57
CA THR A 10 8.47 -5.05 10.14
C THR A 10 7.26 -5.88 9.74
N VAL A 11 6.90 -6.90 10.51
CA VAL A 11 5.71 -7.73 10.23
C VAL A 11 4.44 -6.88 10.27
N ILE A 12 4.32 -6.01 11.28
CA ILE A 12 3.19 -5.07 11.38
C ILE A 12 3.17 -4.12 10.18
N GLU A 13 4.31 -3.56 9.77
CA GLU A 13 4.40 -2.65 8.62
C GLU A 13 3.99 -3.32 7.31
N LEU A 14 4.48 -4.55 7.05
CA LEU A 14 4.11 -5.32 5.86
C LEU A 14 2.62 -5.66 5.85
N TYR A 15 2.05 -5.99 7.01
CA TYR A 15 0.64 -6.31 7.14
C TYR A 15 -0.26 -5.06 6.94
N THR A 16 0.12 -3.93 7.54
CA THR A 16 -0.55 -2.63 7.29
C THR A 16 -0.46 -2.25 5.81
N MET A 17 0.67 -2.49 5.16
CA MET A 17 0.86 -2.27 3.72
C MET A 17 -0.14 -3.12 2.91
N ALA A 18 -0.29 -4.41 3.21
CA ALA A 18 -1.26 -5.27 2.52
C ALA A 18 -2.72 -4.78 2.69
N LEU A 19 -3.09 -4.29 3.87
CA LEU A 19 -4.42 -3.72 4.13
C LEU A 19 -4.66 -2.43 3.34
N LEU A 20 -3.68 -1.53 3.33
CA LEU A 20 -3.76 -0.29 2.55
C LEU A 20 -3.83 -0.57 1.05
N LEU A 21 -3.10 -1.59 0.58
CA LEU A 21 -3.16 -2.03 -0.81
C LEU A 21 -4.56 -2.51 -1.20
N ARG A 22 -5.24 -3.27 -0.31
CA ARG A 22 -6.64 -3.66 -0.49
C ARG A 22 -7.57 -2.45 -0.63
N VAL A 23 -7.42 -1.47 0.26
CA VAL A 23 -8.22 -0.22 0.22
C VAL A 23 -7.96 0.53 -1.09
N TRP A 24 -6.70 0.61 -1.51
CA TRP A 24 -6.35 1.26 -2.76
C TRP A 24 -6.90 0.53 -3.98
N MET A 25 -6.82 -0.80 -4.05
CA MET A 25 -7.43 -1.56 -5.16
C MET A 25 -8.93 -1.30 -5.30
N GLN A 26 -9.64 -1.15 -4.18
CA GLN A 26 -11.07 -0.80 -4.18
C GLN A 26 -11.30 0.63 -4.68
N TRP A 27 -10.50 1.58 -4.20
CA TRP A 27 -10.58 2.98 -4.61
C TRP A 27 -10.26 3.16 -6.10
N ALA A 28 -9.26 2.43 -6.61
CA ALA A 28 -8.89 2.38 -8.03
C ALA A 28 -9.86 1.56 -8.89
N ARG A 29 -10.86 0.90 -8.29
CA ARG A 29 -11.79 -0.03 -8.95
C ARG A 29 -11.08 -1.11 -9.77
N CYS A 30 -9.98 -1.63 -9.24
CA CYS A 30 -9.22 -2.70 -9.87
C CYS A 30 -10.06 -3.99 -9.94
N ASP A 31 -10.02 -4.70 -11.07
CA ASP A 31 -10.79 -5.92 -11.27
C ASP A 31 -10.39 -7.01 -10.26
N PHE A 32 -11.37 -7.49 -9.49
CA PHE A 32 -11.17 -8.55 -8.49
C PHE A 32 -10.91 -9.93 -9.10
N TYR A 33 -11.18 -10.10 -10.39
CA TYR A 33 -10.93 -11.35 -11.11
C TYR A 33 -9.44 -11.58 -11.38
N ASN A 34 -8.59 -10.54 -11.29
CA ASN A 34 -7.16 -10.68 -11.47
C ASN A 34 -6.51 -11.50 -10.34
N PRO A 35 -5.57 -12.41 -10.66
CA PRO A 35 -4.93 -13.27 -9.66
C PRO A 35 -4.20 -12.47 -8.57
N PHE A 36 -3.67 -11.29 -8.90
CA PHE A 36 -3.03 -10.38 -7.96
C PHE A 36 -4.03 -9.83 -6.92
N SER A 37 -5.19 -9.33 -7.39
CA SER A 37 -6.25 -8.82 -6.52
C SER A 37 -6.78 -9.91 -5.58
N GLN A 38 -6.96 -11.13 -6.09
CA GLN A 38 -7.39 -12.27 -5.28
C GLN A 38 -6.37 -12.64 -4.21
N PHE A 39 -5.07 -12.61 -4.53
CA PHE A 39 -4.00 -12.89 -3.59
C PHE A 39 -4.02 -11.93 -2.40
N ILE A 40 -4.12 -10.62 -2.65
CA ILE A 40 -4.15 -9.61 -1.58
C ILE A 40 -5.44 -9.72 -0.75
N VAL A 41 -6.59 -9.94 -1.39
CA VAL A 41 -7.84 -10.15 -0.66
C VAL A 41 -7.76 -11.39 0.22
N LYS A 42 -7.18 -12.49 -0.26
CA LYS A 42 -7.03 -13.74 0.49
C LYS A 42 -6.12 -13.60 1.71
N ILE A 43 -5.02 -12.84 1.59
CA ILE A 43 -4.11 -12.56 2.71
C ILE A 43 -4.76 -11.65 3.77
N THR A 44 -5.56 -10.67 3.33
CA THR A 44 -6.18 -9.69 4.23
C THR A 44 -7.49 -10.17 4.85
N GLN A 45 -8.21 -11.09 4.18
CA GLN A 45 -9.50 -11.63 4.64
C GLN A 45 -9.51 -12.26 6.04
N PRO A 46 -8.55 -13.08 6.50
CA PRO A 46 -8.66 -13.76 7.80
C PRO A 46 -8.81 -12.79 8.98
N VAL A 47 -8.29 -11.57 8.84
CA VAL A 47 -8.33 -10.54 9.89
C VAL A 47 -9.46 -9.54 9.64
N VAL A 48 -9.70 -9.15 8.38
CA VAL A 48 -10.78 -8.21 8.03
C VAL A 48 -12.16 -8.85 8.12
N GLY A 49 -12.27 -10.15 7.87
CA GLY A 49 -13.51 -10.94 7.93
C GLY A 49 -14.24 -10.87 9.28
N PRO A 50 -13.59 -11.16 10.43
CA PRO A 50 -14.22 -10.99 11.73
C PRO A 50 -14.56 -9.53 12.03
N LEU A 51 -13.71 -8.58 11.63
CA LEU A 51 -13.93 -7.15 11.88
C LEU A 51 -15.14 -6.60 11.10
N ARG A 52 -15.39 -7.12 9.89
CA ARG A 52 -16.58 -6.81 9.07
C ARG A 52 -17.91 -7.20 9.71
N ARG A 53 -17.90 -8.10 10.72
CA ARG A 53 -19.13 -8.43 11.48
C ARG A 53 -19.54 -7.31 12.43
N VAL A 54 -18.59 -6.50 12.88
CA VAL A 54 -18.83 -5.41 13.83
C VAL A 54 -19.02 -4.09 13.10
N ILE A 55 -18.29 -3.87 12.01
CA ILE A 55 -18.29 -2.62 11.25
C ILE A 55 -18.64 -2.92 9.80
N PRO A 56 -19.86 -2.57 9.33
CA PRO A 56 -20.24 -2.74 7.93
C PRO A 56 -19.39 -1.82 7.05
N ALA A 57 -19.10 -2.28 5.83
CA ALA A 57 -18.37 -1.49 4.84
C ALA A 57 -19.22 -0.27 4.44
N MET A 58 -18.71 0.93 4.69
CA MET A 58 -19.38 2.18 4.30
C MET A 58 -18.99 2.56 2.86
N GLY A 59 -19.77 2.08 1.89
CA GLY A 59 -19.68 2.51 0.48
C GLY A 59 -18.55 1.84 -0.33
N PRO A 60 -17.92 2.55 -1.30
CA PRO A 60 -16.90 1.99 -2.19
C PRO A 60 -15.51 1.80 -1.54
N ILE A 61 -15.36 2.15 -0.27
CA ILE A 61 -14.10 2.05 0.49
C ILE A 61 -14.33 1.09 1.66
N ASP A 62 -13.49 0.05 1.82
CA ASP A 62 -13.51 -0.82 3.01
C ASP A 62 -13.07 -0.04 4.26
N SER A 63 -14.04 0.58 4.95
CA SER A 63 -13.86 1.21 6.27
C SER A 63 -13.22 0.27 7.29
N SER A 64 -13.57 -1.03 7.26
CA SER A 64 -12.99 -2.05 8.14
C SER A 64 -11.48 -2.20 7.95
N SER A 65 -10.99 -2.12 6.71
CA SER A 65 -9.55 -2.27 6.41
C SER A 65 -8.77 -1.02 6.80
N LEU A 66 -9.35 0.16 6.61
CA LEU A 66 -8.74 1.43 7.03
C LEU A 66 -8.63 1.52 8.55
N LEU A 67 -9.68 1.13 9.28
CA LEU A 67 -9.66 1.06 10.74
C LEU A 67 -8.62 0.06 11.23
N MET A 68 -8.52 -1.12 10.61
CA MET A 68 -7.50 -2.09 10.99
C MET A 68 -6.08 -1.56 10.75
N ALA A 69 -5.84 -0.89 9.62
CA ALA A 69 -4.56 -0.24 9.33
C ALA A 69 -4.21 0.83 10.38
N PHE A 70 -5.20 1.61 10.84
CA PHE A 70 -5.01 2.59 11.90
C PHE A 70 -4.70 1.96 13.25
N ILE A 71 -5.44 0.91 13.66
CA ILE A 71 -5.20 0.16 14.90
C ILE A 71 -3.77 -0.41 14.91
N LEU A 72 -3.32 -0.99 13.79
CA LEU A 72 -1.97 -1.51 13.66
C LEU A 72 -0.90 -0.43 13.76
N SER A 73 -1.15 0.76 13.21
CA SER A 73 -0.24 1.91 13.35
C SER A 73 -0.14 2.39 14.80
N VAL A 74 -1.24 2.36 15.56
CA VAL A 74 -1.25 2.64 17.01
C VAL A 74 -0.45 1.58 17.78
N ILE A 75 -0.68 0.28 17.49
CA ILE A 75 0.08 -0.81 18.10
C ILE A 75 1.58 -0.65 17.83
N LYS A 76 1.95 -0.33 16.59
CA LYS A 76 3.35 -0.09 16.21
C LYS A 76 3.95 1.10 16.95
N ALA A 77 3.22 2.20 17.10
CA ALA A 77 3.65 3.35 17.89
C ALA A 77 3.93 2.95 19.35
N ILE A 78 3.02 2.19 19.96
CA ILE A 78 3.20 1.71 21.34
C ILE A 78 4.43 0.81 21.47
N VAL A 79 4.64 -0.12 20.53
CA VAL A 79 5.82 -1.01 20.50
C VAL A 79 7.12 -0.22 20.35
N LEU A 80 7.12 0.84 19.53
CA LEU A 80 8.32 1.63 19.21
C LEU A 80 8.71 2.56 20.36
N PHE A 81 7.74 3.23 20.99
CA PHE A 81 8.01 4.17 22.08
C PHE A 81 8.14 3.48 23.44
N MET A 82 7.65 2.24 23.59
CA MET A 82 7.59 1.49 24.86
C MET A 82 6.96 2.30 26.02
N VAL A 83 6.16 3.31 25.70
CA VAL A 83 5.64 4.31 26.64
C VAL A 83 4.17 4.57 26.33
N ILE A 84 3.31 4.43 27.35
CA ILE A 84 1.85 4.60 27.24
C ILE A 84 1.39 5.94 27.85
N THR A 85 2.29 6.67 28.52
CA THR A 85 1.95 7.85 29.32
C THR A 85 1.64 9.11 28.50
N PHE A 86 2.20 9.27 27.29
CA PHE A 86 1.95 10.45 26.45
C PHE A 86 0.94 10.16 25.33
N GLN A 87 -0.35 10.10 25.70
CA GLN A 87 -1.47 9.84 24.77
C GLN A 87 -1.45 10.66 23.47
N PRO A 88 -1.26 12.00 23.45
CA PRO A 88 -1.26 12.77 22.20
C PRO A 88 -0.12 12.39 21.25
N ILE A 89 1.06 12.01 21.79
CA ILE A 89 2.21 11.61 20.99
C ILE A 89 1.93 10.29 20.25
N ILE A 90 1.19 9.37 20.88
CA ILE A 90 0.80 8.08 20.28
C ILE A 90 -0.12 8.31 19.08
N TRP A 91 -1.12 9.18 19.21
CA TRP A 91 -2.03 9.48 18.11
C TRP A 91 -1.33 10.16 16.93
N ILE A 92 -0.49 11.17 17.20
CA ILE A 92 0.27 11.87 16.16
C ILE A 92 1.24 10.90 15.46
N SER A 93 1.96 10.07 16.22
CA SER A 93 2.88 9.09 15.64
C SER A 93 2.15 8.00 14.84
N ALA A 94 0.98 7.53 15.28
CA ALA A 94 0.17 6.58 14.53
C ALA A 94 -0.26 7.15 13.17
N VAL A 95 -0.67 8.41 13.12
CA VAL A 95 -1.02 9.11 11.86
C VAL A 95 0.22 9.25 10.97
N LEU A 96 1.36 9.69 11.52
CA LEU A 96 2.61 9.80 10.77
C LEU A 96 3.09 8.45 10.21
N ILE A 97 2.98 7.38 10.99
CA ILE A 97 3.31 6.01 10.55
C ILE A 97 2.40 5.62 9.39
N LEU A 98 1.09 5.86 9.50
CA LEU A 98 0.14 5.53 8.45
C LEU A 98 0.45 6.27 7.16
N VAL A 99 0.70 7.59 7.22
CA VAL A 99 1.08 8.42 6.07
C VAL A 99 2.39 7.93 5.45
N LYS A 100 3.41 7.64 6.26
CA LYS A 100 4.69 7.08 5.81
C LYS A 100 4.49 5.73 5.12
N THR A 101 3.64 4.86 5.65
CA THR A 101 3.33 3.56 5.04
C THR A 101 2.59 3.71 3.72
N VAL A 102 1.65 4.66 3.60
CA VAL A 102 0.99 4.97 2.32
C VAL A 102 2.03 5.43 1.28
N GLY A 103 2.92 6.36 1.63
CA GLY A 103 3.97 6.83 0.72
C GLY A 103 4.93 5.71 0.30
N SER A 104 5.37 4.88 1.25
CA SER A 104 6.22 3.72 0.97
C SER A 104 5.50 2.70 0.07
N LEU A 105 4.20 2.50 0.29
CA LEU A 105 3.40 1.58 -0.51
C LEU A 105 3.27 2.07 -1.96
N ILE A 106 3.03 3.37 -2.18
CA ILE A 106 2.99 3.97 -3.52
C ILE A 106 4.33 3.78 -4.22
N PHE A 107 5.43 4.07 -3.53
CA PHE A 107 6.78 3.87 -4.04
C PHE A 107 7.02 2.42 -4.50
N TRP A 108 6.69 1.44 -3.65
CA TRP A 108 6.86 0.03 -3.99
C TRP A 108 5.98 -0.42 -5.16
N VAL A 109 4.73 0.03 -5.22
CA VAL A 109 3.82 -0.30 -6.34
C VAL A 109 4.36 0.26 -7.66
N LEU A 110 4.80 1.52 -7.68
CA LEU A 110 5.39 2.14 -8.88
C LEU A 110 6.69 1.46 -9.29
N LEU A 111 7.53 1.08 -8.32
CA LEU A 111 8.76 0.33 -8.57
C LEU A 111 8.47 -1.04 -9.18
N VAL A 112 7.51 -1.80 -8.63
CA VAL A 112 7.13 -3.10 -9.20
C VAL A 112 6.54 -2.95 -10.59
N MET A 113 5.71 -1.93 -10.83
CA MET A 113 5.19 -1.64 -12.17
C MET A 113 6.31 -1.34 -13.16
N ALA A 114 7.30 -0.54 -12.76
CA ALA A 114 8.48 -0.23 -13.58
C ALA A 114 9.29 -1.48 -13.93
N ILE A 115 9.53 -2.36 -12.94
CA ILE A 115 10.23 -3.64 -13.16
C ILE A 115 9.41 -4.54 -14.09
N MET A 116 8.10 -4.67 -13.85
CA MET A 116 7.21 -5.50 -14.66
C MET A 116 7.12 -5.01 -16.11
N SER A 117 7.11 -3.70 -16.36
CA SER A 117 7.13 -3.12 -17.71
C SER A 117 8.42 -3.50 -18.47
N TRP A 118 9.54 -3.61 -17.76
CA TRP A 118 10.80 -4.03 -18.36
C TRP A 118 10.86 -5.55 -18.63
N VAL A 119 10.33 -6.37 -17.71
CA VAL A 119 10.37 -7.84 -17.80
C VAL A 119 9.27 -8.40 -18.71
N SER A 120 8.08 -7.82 -18.69
CA SER A 120 6.89 -8.24 -19.42
C SER A 120 6.47 -7.18 -20.43
N ARG A 121 6.41 -7.56 -21.72
CA ARG A 121 5.91 -6.69 -22.80
C ARG A 121 4.39 -6.80 -22.96
N GLY A 122 3.61 -6.55 -21.90
CA GLY A 122 2.17 -6.30 -22.01
C GLY A 122 1.22 -7.50 -22.09
N ARG A 123 1.59 -8.69 -21.58
CA ARG A 123 0.73 -9.90 -21.69
C ARG A 123 0.35 -10.56 -20.36
N SER A 124 0.84 -10.07 -19.22
CA SER A 124 0.59 -10.72 -17.93
C SER A 124 -0.64 -10.13 -17.22
N PRO A 125 -1.55 -10.94 -16.63
CA PRO A 125 -2.69 -10.45 -15.85
C PRO A 125 -2.31 -9.53 -14.67
N VAL A 126 -1.09 -9.69 -14.15
CA VAL A 126 -0.56 -8.88 -13.05
C VAL A 126 -0.26 -7.46 -13.52
N GLU A 127 0.28 -7.31 -14.74
CA GLU A 127 0.58 -6.01 -15.33
C GLU A 127 -0.69 -5.18 -15.54
N TYR A 128 -1.77 -5.80 -16.03
CA TYR A 128 -3.08 -5.15 -16.13
C TYR A 128 -3.59 -4.65 -14.77
N ALA A 129 -3.46 -5.45 -13.71
CA ALA A 129 -3.87 -5.05 -12.36
C ALA A 129 -3.03 -3.87 -11.83
N LEU A 130 -1.72 -3.87 -12.10
CA LEU A 130 -0.82 -2.79 -11.71
C LEU A 130 -1.11 -1.49 -12.48
N ILE A 131 -1.44 -1.59 -13.77
CA ILE A 131 -1.85 -0.42 -14.57
C ILE A 131 -3.13 0.17 -13.98
N GLN A 132 -4.18 -0.64 -13.75
CA GLN A 132 -5.43 -0.15 -13.14
C GLN A 132 -5.20 0.49 -11.77
N LEU A 133 -4.32 -0.10 -10.94
CA LEU A 133 -4.00 0.41 -9.61
C LEU A 133 -3.27 1.76 -9.66
N THR A 134 -2.35 1.92 -10.62
CA THR A 134 -1.53 3.12 -10.76
C THR A 134 -2.20 4.22 -11.58
N GLU A 135 -3.18 3.89 -12.41
CA GLU A 135 -3.94 4.83 -13.25
C GLU A 135 -4.50 6.05 -12.52
N PRO A 136 -5.17 5.97 -11.35
CA PRO A 136 -5.63 7.16 -10.64
C PRO A 136 -4.50 8.09 -10.18
N LEU A 137 -3.32 7.54 -9.87
CA LEU A 137 -2.14 8.35 -9.51
C LEU A 137 -1.40 8.89 -10.73
N LEU A 138 -1.34 8.10 -11.80
CA LEU A 138 -0.59 8.42 -13.01
C LEU A 138 -1.38 9.31 -13.97
N ARG A 139 -2.71 9.34 -13.93
CA ARG A 139 -3.55 10.18 -14.79
C ARG A 139 -3.15 11.66 -14.80
N PRO A 140 -2.94 12.34 -13.66
CA PRO A 140 -2.46 13.73 -13.65
C PRO A 140 -1.02 13.89 -14.16
N ILE A 141 -0.17 12.87 -13.99
CA ILE A 141 1.24 12.92 -14.43
C ILE A 141 1.33 12.67 -15.95
N ARG A 142 0.51 11.74 -16.47
CA ARG A 142 0.40 11.41 -17.90
C ARG A 142 -0.20 12.54 -18.74
N SER A 143 -0.92 13.48 -18.13
CA SER A 143 -1.31 14.70 -18.85
C SER A 143 -0.15 15.66 -19.10
N LEU A 144 0.97 15.55 -18.38
CA LEU A 144 2.17 16.37 -18.61
C LEU A 144 3.22 15.68 -19.49
N LEU A 145 3.26 14.34 -19.54
CA LEU A 145 4.25 13.57 -20.29
C LEU A 145 3.57 12.72 -21.38
N PRO A 146 3.92 12.88 -22.68
CA PRO A 146 3.37 12.05 -23.74
C PRO A 146 3.74 10.57 -23.51
N ALA A 147 2.80 9.67 -23.85
CA ALA A 147 2.96 8.24 -23.65
C ALA A 147 4.14 7.69 -24.49
N MET A 148 5.28 7.45 -23.86
CA MET A 148 6.36 6.67 -24.44
C MET A 148 6.00 5.18 -24.33
N GLY A 149 5.14 4.74 -25.24
CA GLY A 149 4.75 3.34 -25.34
C GLY A 149 5.96 2.46 -25.68
N GLY A 150 6.46 1.73 -24.69
CA GLY A 150 7.14 0.45 -24.90
C GLY A 150 8.55 0.31 -24.31
N ILE A 151 9.26 1.40 -24.01
CA ILE A 151 10.56 1.35 -23.31
C ILE A 151 10.70 2.63 -22.49
N ASP A 152 10.20 2.62 -21.25
CA ASP A 152 10.37 3.76 -20.34
C ASP A 152 11.70 3.64 -19.58
N PHE A 153 12.70 4.43 -19.99
CA PHE A 153 13.92 4.73 -19.20
C PHE A 153 13.64 5.64 -17.97
N SER A 154 12.37 6.00 -17.75
CA SER A 154 11.91 6.85 -16.64
C SER A 154 12.32 6.37 -15.23
N PRO A 155 12.33 5.06 -14.91
CA PRO A 155 12.71 4.60 -13.58
C PRO A 155 14.20 4.86 -13.27
N MET A 156 15.08 4.81 -14.28
CA MET A 156 16.52 5.04 -14.10
C MET A 156 16.83 6.52 -13.85
N LEU A 157 16.12 7.43 -14.52
CA LEU A 157 16.26 8.88 -14.37
C LEU A 157 15.71 9.39 -13.03
N LEU A 158 14.61 8.80 -12.54
CA LEU A 158 14.01 9.16 -11.25
C LEU A 158 14.83 8.67 -10.06
N VAL A 159 15.44 7.47 -10.15
CA VAL A 159 16.39 6.98 -9.13
C VAL A 159 17.66 7.85 -9.12
N PHE A 160 18.20 8.23 -10.28
CA PHE A 160 19.35 9.15 -10.33
C PHE A 160 19.03 10.56 -9.79
N CYS A 161 17.81 11.06 -10.01
CA CYS A 161 17.43 12.41 -9.55
C CYS A 161 17.06 12.45 -8.06
N CYS A 162 16.57 11.34 -7.48
CA CYS A 162 16.12 11.29 -6.09
C CYS A 162 17.19 10.75 -5.11
N THR A 163 18.34 10.28 -5.61
CA THR A 163 19.45 9.76 -4.79
C THR A 163 20.63 10.77 -4.67
N CYS A 164 20.48 11.99 -5.19
CA CYS A 164 21.39 13.12 -4.95
C CYS A 164 20.76 14.15 -4.00
#